data_AF-K9QKM4-F1
#
_entry.id   AF-K9QKM4-F1
#
_cell.length_a   1.000
_cell.length_b   1.000
_cell.length_c   1.000
_cell.angle_alpha   90.00
_cell.angle_beta   90.00
_cell.angle_gamma   90.00
#
_symmetry.space_group_name_H-M   'P 1'
#
loop_
_entity.id
_entity.type
_entity.pdbx_description
1 polymer ?
#
loop_
_entity_poly.entity_id
_entity_poly.type
_entity_poly.pdbx_seq_one_letter_code
_entity_poly.pdbx_strand_id
1 'polypeptide(L)'
;MTDEISVRLRDARPDDKIHLLLWDLPDETEILRIVHYNNAHHVNYRKNLLQRIHPGKSFLTLHHNLDTELNAIKSMCCGVDKQIILLEGFDCLITYLQVTPGSRITLFWKQLEETRKLEKLLWILLPQQLEPKNWPAERIKRIPSG
;
A
#
# COMPACT_ATOMS: atom_id res chain seq x y z
N MET A 1 -22.26 21.09 -0.19
CA MET A 1 -20.85 21.44 -0.46
C MET A 1 -20.03 20.25 0.00
N THR A 2 -19.73 19.35 -0.92
CA THR A 2 -18.78 18.26 -0.66
C THR A 2 -17.39 18.87 -0.71
N ASP A 3 -16.69 18.87 0.43
CA ASP A 3 -15.30 19.29 0.50
C ASP A 3 -14.50 18.41 -0.47
N GLU A 4 -13.96 19.00 -1.53
CA GLU A 4 -13.10 18.26 -2.46
C GLU A 4 -11.81 17.89 -1.72
N ILE A 5 -11.66 16.60 -1.42
CA ILE A 5 -10.43 16.03 -0.86
C ILE A 5 -9.31 16.20 -1.91
N SER A 6 -8.65 17.35 -1.93
CA SER A 6 -7.53 17.64 -2.83
C SER A 6 -6.22 17.04 -2.28
N VAL A 7 -6.15 15.72 -2.31
CA VAL A 7 -4.95 15.00 -1.86
C VAL A 7 -3.86 15.06 -2.92
N ARG A 8 -2.83 15.84 -2.63
CA ARG A 8 -1.57 15.86 -3.38
C ARG A 8 -0.63 14.78 -2.87
N LEU A 9 -0.51 13.68 -3.61
CA LEU A 9 0.46 12.60 -3.34
C LEU A 9 1.90 13.04 -3.66
N ARG A 10 2.05 14.11 -4.44
CA ARG A 10 3.34 14.72 -4.80
C ARG A 10 4.00 15.50 -3.68
N ASP A 11 3.28 15.78 -2.60
CA ASP A 11 3.86 16.46 -1.43
C ASP A 11 4.81 15.53 -0.64
N ALA A 12 4.78 14.22 -0.94
CA ALA A 12 5.82 13.30 -0.50
C ALA A 12 7.19 13.82 -0.95
N ARG A 13 8.21 13.62 -0.09
CA ARG A 13 9.59 13.82 -0.57
C ARG A 13 9.78 12.90 -1.78
N PRO A 14 10.44 13.38 -2.85
CA PRO A 14 10.78 12.54 -4.01
C PRO A 14 11.92 11.60 -3.64
N ASP A 15 11.74 10.83 -2.58
CA ASP A 15 12.64 9.77 -2.13
C ASP A 15 12.08 8.41 -2.56
N ASP A 16 12.96 7.43 -2.64
CA ASP A 16 12.66 6.07 -3.09
C ASP A 16 11.94 5.23 -2.01
N LYS A 17 11.21 5.89 -1.10
CA LYS A 17 10.61 5.28 0.09
C LYS A 17 9.10 5.20 -0.01
N ILE A 18 8.55 4.28 0.78
CA ILE A 18 7.13 4.00 0.85
C ILE A 18 6.42 5.04 1.73
N HIS A 19 5.31 5.54 1.21
CA HIS A 19 4.39 6.46 1.89
C HIS A 19 3.07 5.75 2.18
N LEU A 20 2.39 6.13 3.26
CA LEU A 20 1.08 5.61 3.64
C LEU A 20 0.01 6.67 3.45
N LEU A 21 -1.05 6.29 2.74
CA LEU A 21 -2.28 7.05 2.62
C LEU A 21 -3.33 6.38 3.51
N LEU A 22 -3.63 6.99 4.66
CA LEU A 22 -4.59 6.46 5.61
C LEU A 22 -5.98 7.00 5.30
N TRP A 23 -6.91 6.11 4.94
CA TRP A 23 -8.26 6.44 4.48
C TRP A 23 -9.17 5.21 4.68
N ASP A 24 -10.23 5.35 5.46
CA ASP A 24 -10.98 4.19 5.98
C ASP A 24 -11.87 3.51 4.94
N LEU A 25 -12.65 4.28 4.19
CA LEU A 25 -13.66 3.76 3.26
C LEU A 25 -13.75 4.64 2.00
N PRO A 26 -12.67 4.77 1.23
CA PRO A 26 -12.76 5.45 -0.07
C PRO A 26 -13.68 4.67 -1.00
N ASP A 27 -14.58 5.39 -1.67
CA ASP A 27 -15.31 4.83 -2.80
C ASP A 27 -14.43 4.78 -4.08
N GLU A 28 -14.85 3.99 -5.06
CA GLU A 28 -14.10 3.83 -6.31
C GLU A 28 -13.93 5.16 -7.07
N THR A 29 -14.92 6.04 -7.03
CA THR A 29 -14.87 7.34 -7.68
C THR A 29 -13.81 8.24 -7.04
N GLU A 30 -13.73 8.25 -5.72
CA GLU A 30 -12.73 8.99 -4.95
C GLU A 30 -11.30 8.50 -5.24
N ILE A 31 -11.10 7.17 -5.30
CA ILE A 31 -9.80 6.58 -5.70
C ILE A 31 -9.44 7.02 -7.11
N LEU A 32 -10.36 6.87 -8.07
CA LEU A 32 -10.13 7.26 -9.47
C LEU A 32 -9.79 8.75 -9.61
N ARG A 33 -10.44 9.62 -8.83
CA ARG A 33 -10.14 11.06 -8.80
C ARG A 33 -8.72 11.33 -8.32
N ILE A 34 -8.28 10.72 -7.22
CA ILE A 34 -6.90 10.90 -6.72
C ILE A 34 -5.88 10.34 -7.70
N VAL A 35 -6.16 9.19 -8.30
CA VAL A 35 -5.30 8.59 -9.33
C VAL A 35 -5.16 9.52 -10.52
N HIS A 36 -6.27 10.08 -11.02
CA HIS A 36 -6.27 11.02 -12.13
C HIS A 36 -5.54 12.33 -11.78
N TYR A 37 -5.91 12.97 -10.68
CA TYR A 37 -5.35 14.25 -10.22
C TYR A 37 -3.84 14.18 -10.01
N ASN A 38 -3.33 13.08 -9.47
CA ASN A 38 -1.90 12.92 -9.20
C ASN A 38 -1.12 12.38 -10.40
N ASN A 39 -1.79 12.00 -11.49
CA ASN A 39 -1.23 11.18 -12.57
C ASN A 39 -0.54 9.92 -12.02
N ALA A 40 -1.23 9.20 -11.14
CA ALA A 40 -0.74 7.96 -10.54
C ALA A 40 -1.15 6.73 -11.37
N HIS A 41 -0.40 5.65 -11.22
CA HIS A 41 -0.78 4.32 -11.68
C HIS A 41 -1.45 3.60 -10.52
N HIS A 42 -2.66 3.09 -10.76
CA HIS A 42 -3.42 2.38 -9.75
C HIS A 42 -3.12 0.89 -9.84
N VAL A 43 -2.69 0.30 -8.72
CA VAL A 43 -2.42 -1.13 -8.61
C VAL A 43 -3.20 -1.69 -7.43
N ASN A 44 -3.75 -2.89 -7.59
CA ASN A 44 -4.51 -3.56 -6.53
C ASN A 44 -3.75 -4.81 -6.06
N TYR A 45 -3.32 -4.79 -4.79
CA TYR A 45 -2.58 -5.87 -4.17
C TYR A 45 -3.37 -7.19 -4.15
N ARG A 46 -4.68 -7.15 -3.88
CA ARG A 46 -5.53 -8.37 -3.82
C ARG A 46 -5.56 -9.07 -5.17
N LYS A 47 -5.80 -8.31 -6.26
CA LYS A 47 -5.79 -8.86 -7.63
C LYS A 47 -4.43 -9.49 -7.95
N ASN A 48 -3.35 -8.80 -7.58
CA ASN A 48 -2.00 -9.30 -7.78
C ASN A 48 -1.67 -10.54 -6.94
N LEU A 49 -2.16 -10.63 -5.70
CA LEU A 49 -2.04 -11.80 -4.84
C LEU A 49 -2.79 -13.00 -5.45
N LEU A 50 -4.02 -12.79 -5.93
CA LEU A 50 -4.84 -13.83 -6.56
C LEU A 50 -4.15 -14.46 -7.78
N GLN A 51 -3.34 -13.70 -8.52
CA GLN A 51 -2.54 -14.20 -9.65
C GLN A 51 -1.35 -15.07 -9.22
N ARG A 52 -0.83 -14.88 -8.00
CA ARG A 52 0.32 -15.63 -7.48
C ARG A 52 -0.07 -16.90 -6.73
N ILE A 53 -1.25 -16.93 -6.12
CA ILE A 53 -1.69 -18.08 -5.33
C ILE A 53 -2.13 -19.22 -6.25
N HIS A 54 -1.69 -20.43 -5.93
CA HIS A 54 -2.10 -21.61 -6.67
C HIS A 54 -3.48 -22.08 -6.20
N PRO A 55 -4.44 -22.34 -7.12
CA PRO A 55 -5.78 -22.82 -6.76
C PRO A 55 -5.78 -24.14 -5.97
N GLY A 56 -4.71 -24.94 -6.10
CA GLY A 56 -4.55 -26.20 -5.40
C GLY A 56 -4.03 -26.10 -3.96
N LYS A 57 -3.70 -24.90 -3.45
CA LYS A 57 -3.27 -24.72 -2.06
C LYS A 57 -4.47 -24.40 -1.17
N SER A 58 -4.69 -25.23 -0.15
CA SER A 58 -5.82 -25.09 0.78
C SER A 58 -5.68 -23.92 1.75
N PHE A 59 -4.46 -23.41 1.96
CA PHE A 59 -4.18 -22.34 2.93
C PHE A 59 -3.21 -21.31 2.38
N LEU A 60 -3.47 -20.04 2.71
CA LEU A 60 -2.52 -18.95 2.52
C LEU A 60 -1.44 -19.05 3.59
N THR A 61 -0.18 -19.09 3.19
CA THR A 61 1.00 -19.14 4.08
C THR A 61 1.87 -17.88 3.93
N LEU A 62 1.24 -16.71 3.83
CA LEU A 62 1.94 -15.44 3.52
C LEU A 62 2.96 -15.08 4.60
N HIS A 63 2.66 -15.40 5.86
CA HIS A 63 3.52 -15.12 7.01
C HIS A 63 4.84 -15.90 7.01
N HIS A 64 4.94 -16.99 6.24
CA HIS A 64 6.19 -17.72 6.03
C HIS A 64 7.05 -17.13 4.90
N ASN A 65 6.45 -16.32 4.01
CA ASN A 65 7.09 -15.84 2.78
C ASN A 65 7.07 -14.30 2.69
N LEU A 66 7.37 -13.61 3.79
CA LEU A 66 7.33 -12.14 3.85
C LEU A 66 8.22 -11.46 2.80
N ASP A 67 9.40 -12.04 2.51
CA ASP A 67 10.30 -11.53 1.46
C ASP A 67 9.68 -11.63 0.07
N THR A 68 8.84 -12.65 -0.18
CA THR A 68 8.09 -12.77 -1.44
C THR A 68 7.07 -11.65 -1.57
N GLU A 69 6.36 -11.32 -0.49
CA GLU A 69 5.40 -10.21 -0.50
C GLU A 69 6.09 -8.85 -0.62
N LEU A 70 7.26 -8.65 -0.01
CA LEU A 70 8.06 -7.44 -0.23
C LEU A 70 8.55 -7.31 -1.67
N ASN A 71 9.04 -8.40 -2.26
CA ASN A 71 9.49 -8.40 -3.66
C ASN A 71 8.33 -8.17 -4.63
N ALA A 72 7.15 -8.71 -4.32
CA ALA A 72 5.93 -8.43 -5.05
C ALA A 72 5.60 -6.92 -5.06
N ILE A 73 5.61 -6.27 -3.90
CA ILE A 73 5.35 -4.83 -3.79
C ILE A 73 6.36 -4.03 -4.63
N LYS A 74 7.64 -4.39 -4.58
CA LYS A 74 8.68 -3.76 -5.42
C LYS A 74 8.40 -3.96 -6.91
N SER A 75 8.03 -5.17 -7.32
CA SER A 75 7.74 -5.47 -8.73
C SER A 75 6.56 -4.67 -9.29
N MET A 76 5.59 -4.29 -8.45
CA MET A 76 4.48 -3.42 -8.86
C MET A 76 4.93 -1.99 -9.20
N CYS A 77 6.14 -1.61 -8.79
CA CYS A 77 6.74 -0.32 -9.10
C CYS A 77 7.60 -0.35 -10.37
N CYS A 78 7.88 -1.52 -10.94
CA CYS A 78 8.80 -1.67 -12.08
C CYS A 78 8.07 -1.53 -13.42
N GLY A 79 8.72 -0.87 -14.39
CA GLY A 79 8.23 -0.84 -15.78
C GLY A 79 6.93 -0.05 -16.01
N VAL A 80 6.55 0.80 -15.05
CA VAL A 80 5.36 1.66 -15.13
C VAL A 80 5.75 3.06 -15.61
N ASP A 81 5.00 3.62 -16.57
CA ASP A 81 5.31 4.95 -17.13
C ASP A 81 5.11 6.09 -16.13
N LYS A 82 4.11 5.96 -15.24
CA LYS A 82 3.74 6.99 -14.27
C LYS A 82 4.67 6.97 -13.06
N GLN A 83 5.03 8.16 -12.56
CA GLN A 83 5.98 8.32 -11.45
C GLN A 83 5.44 7.93 -10.07
N ILE A 84 4.13 7.87 -9.91
CA ILE A 84 3.46 7.53 -8.64
C ILE A 84 2.68 6.24 -8.84
N ILE A 85 2.83 5.31 -7.91
CA ILE A 85 1.99 4.13 -7.76
C ILE A 85 1.09 4.35 -6.56
N LEU A 86 -0.23 4.20 -6.74
CA LEU A 86 -1.18 4.07 -5.65
C LEU A 86 -1.53 2.58 -5.52
N LEU A 87 -1.17 1.99 -4.37
CA LEU A 87 -1.43 0.58 -4.07
C LEU A 87 -2.67 0.44 -3.17
N GLU A 88 -3.73 -0.10 -3.74
CA GLU A 88 -4.98 -0.44 -3.06
C GLU A 88 -4.97 -1.89 -2.57
N GLY A 89 -5.78 -2.19 -1.55
CA GLY A 89 -6.08 -3.56 -1.13
C GLY A 89 -4.97 -4.22 -0.32
N PHE A 90 -4.00 -3.43 0.14
CA PHE A 90 -2.89 -3.89 0.96
C PHE A 90 -3.34 -4.27 2.39
N ASP A 91 -4.46 -3.72 2.82
CA ASP A 91 -5.14 -4.01 4.08
C ASP A 91 -5.40 -5.51 4.29
N CYS A 92 -5.62 -6.29 3.22
CA CYS A 92 -5.81 -7.73 3.35
C CYS A 92 -4.54 -8.44 3.84
N LEU A 93 -3.35 -8.03 3.37
CA LEU A 93 -2.08 -8.60 3.84
C LEU A 93 -1.85 -8.21 5.29
N ILE A 94 -2.05 -6.93 5.61
CA ILE A 94 -1.83 -6.43 6.96
C ILE A 94 -2.77 -7.11 7.94
N THR A 95 -4.07 -7.19 7.63
CA THR A 95 -5.06 -7.89 8.45
C THR A 95 -4.68 -9.36 8.62
N TYR A 96 -4.31 -10.05 7.53
CA TYR A 96 -3.86 -11.44 7.59
C TYR A 96 -2.67 -11.60 8.55
N LEU A 97 -1.66 -10.75 8.44
CA LEU A 97 -0.49 -10.80 9.31
C LEU A 97 -0.87 -10.48 10.77
N GLN A 98 -1.74 -9.51 11.03
CA GLN A 98 -2.15 -9.16 12.40
C GLN A 98 -2.83 -10.32 13.14
N VAL A 99 -3.69 -11.08 12.45
CA VAL A 99 -4.47 -12.16 13.07
C VAL A 99 -3.78 -13.52 13.04
N THR A 100 -2.71 -13.68 12.27
CA THR A 100 -2.00 -14.96 12.14
C THR A 100 -1.00 -15.15 13.29
N PRO A 101 -1.13 -16.21 14.10
CA PRO A 101 -0.16 -16.52 15.16
C PRO A 101 1.24 -16.73 14.60
N GLY A 102 2.24 -16.21 15.30
CA GLY A 102 3.65 -16.33 14.87
C GLY A 102 4.01 -15.47 13.65
N SER A 103 3.10 -14.64 13.15
CA SER A 103 3.44 -13.64 12.14
C SER A 103 4.48 -12.67 12.69
N ARG A 104 5.41 -12.26 11.83
CA ARG A 104 6.43 -11.26 12.17
C ARG A 104 6.00 -9.89 11.66
N ILE A 105 4.76 -9.47 11.95
CA ILE A 105 4.22 -8.22 11.38
C ILE A 105 5.06 -6.99 11.73
N THR A 106 5.60 -6.89 12.95
CA THR A 106 6.51 -5.80 13.33
C THR A 106 7.78 -5.78 12.47
N LEU A 107 8.33 -6.96 12.16
CA LEU A 107 9.48 -7.08 11.26
C LEU A 107 9.09 -6.71 9.83
N PHE A 108 7.94 -7.19 9.36
CA PHE A 108 7.43 -6.85 8.03
C PHE A 108 7.27 -5.34 7.85
N TRP A 109 6.67 -4.66 8.83
CA TRP A 109 6.56 -3.20 8.81
C TRP A 109 7.91 -2.52 8.75
N LYS A 110 8.87 -2.97 9.56
CA LYS A 110 10.24 -2.43 9.53
C LYS A 110 10.90 -2.62 8.16
N GLN A 111 10.80 -3.82 7.58
CA GLN A 111 11.35 -4.12 6.26
C GLN A 111 10.68 -3.29 5.15
N LEU A 112 9.36 -3.05 5.25
CA LEU A 112 8.62 -2.21 4.32
C LEU A 112 9.06 -0.74 4.45
N GLU A 113 9.20 -0.23 5.68
CA GLU A 113 9.71 1.12 5.94
C GLU A 113 11.14 1.33 5.41
N GLU A 114 12.00 0.33 5.59
CA GLU A 114 13.40 0.32 5.18
C GLU A 114 13.56 0.01 3.69
N THR A 115 12.48 -0.32 2.98
CA THR A 115 12.53 -0.55 1.53
C THR A 115 12.97 0.73 0.82
N ARG A 116 13.96 0.56 -0.07
CA ARG A 116 14.59 1.59 -0.91
C ARG A 116 14.67 1.08 -2.35
N LYS A 117 15.18 1.92 -3.23
CA LYS A 117 15.40 1.67 -4.66
C LYS A 117 14.11 1.31 -5.40
N LEU A 118 13.01 1.92 -4.99
CA LEU A 118 11.78 1.87 -5.77
C LEU A 118 11.96 2.73 -7.00
N GLU A 119 11.67 2.17 -8.18
CA GLU A 119 11.72 2.90 -9.45
C GLU A 119 10.74 4.08 -9.48
N LYS A 120 9.67 4.00 -8.67
CA LYS A 120 8.53 4.94 -8.63
C LYS A 120 8.14 5.22 -7.18
N LEU A 121 7.54 6.39 -6.95
CA LEU A 121 7.00 6.74 -5.63
C LEU A 121 5.81 5.84 -5.30
N LEU A 122 5.89 5.11 -4.19
CA LEU A 122 4.84 4.19 -3.76
C LEU A 122 4.03 4.77 -2.61
N TRP A 123 2.75 5.00 -2.86
CA TRP A 123 1.74 5.31 -1.85
C TRP A 123 0.86 4.08 -1.60
N ILE A 124 0.83 3.60 -0.37
CA ILE A 124 0.01 2.46 0.03
C ILE A 124 -1.25 2.99 0.72
N LEU A 125 -2.40 2.63 0.18
CA LEU A 125 -3.71 2.93 0.76
C LEU A 125 -4.03 1.92 1.87
N LEU A 126 -4.36 2.43 3.06
CA LEU A 126 -4.72 1.63 4.23
C LEU A 126 -5.84 2.29 5.05
N PRO A 127 -6.74 1.53 5.68
CA PRO A 127 -7.58 2.04 6.75
C PRO A 127 -6.76 2.59 7.92
N GLN A 128 -7.25 3.62 8.60
CA GLN A 128 -6.56 4.26 9.71
C GLN A 128 -6.30 3.28 10.87
N GLN A 129 -7.21 2.33 11.13
CA GLN A 129 -6.99 1.31 12.16
C GLN A 129 -5.80 0.38 11.91
N LEU A 130 -5.29 0.33 10.67
CA LEU A 130 -4.14 -0.49 10.29
C LEU A 130 -2.82 0.28 10.33
N GLU A 131 -2.82 1.51 10.86
CA GLU A 131 -1.63 2.32 10.98
C GLU A 131 -0.52 1.60 11.80
N PRO A 132 0.70 1.44 11.23
CA PRO A 132 1.84 0.95 11.99
C PRO A 132 2.33 1.97 13.04
N LYS A 133 2.58 1.50 14.27
CA LYS A 133 2.95 2.35 15.42
C LYS A 133 4.18 3.25 15.22
N ASN A 134 5.17 2.80 14.45
CA ASN A 134 6.49 3.44 14.37
C ASN A 134 6.77 4.04 12.98
N TRP A 135 5.75 4.26 12.16
CA TRP A 135 5.98 4.80 10.83
C TRP A 135 6.27 6.30 10.90
N PRO A 136 7.28 6.82 10.16
CA PRO A 136 7.63 8.22 10.15
C PRO A 136 6.45 9.09 9.71
N ALA A 137 6.09 10.05 10.56
CA ALA A 137 4.90 10.89 10.39
C ALA A 137 4.92 11.69 9.09
N GLU A 138 6.11 12.09 8.61
CA GLU A 138 6.28 12.79 7.34
C GLU A 138 5.96 11.95 6.10
N ARG A 139 5.85 10.62 6.27
CA ARG A 139 5.47 9.67 5.21
C ARG A 139 4.03 9.19 5.35
N ILE A 140 3.22 9.84 6.19
CA ILE A 140 1.82 9.50 6.41
C ILE A 140 0.96 10.69 5.96
N LYS A 141 -0.04 10.42 5.14
CA LYS A 141 -1.11 11.37 4.82
C LYS A 141 -2.44 10.76 5.24
N ARG A 142 -3.18 11.49 6.07
CA ARG A 142 -4.52 11.09 6.52
C ARG A 142 -5.57 11.80 5.68
N ILE A 143 -6.55 11.06 5.21
CA ILE A 143 -7.72 11.59 4.55
C ILE A 143 -8.88 11.51 5.54
N PRO A 144 -9.55 12.63 5.86
CA PRO A 144 -10.73 12.58 6.70
C PRO A 144 -11.82 11.75 6.01
N SER A 145 -12.39 10.81 6.76
CA SER A 145 -13.61 10.11 6.36
C SER A 145 -14.76 11.11 6.45
N GLY A 146 -15.43 11.35 5.31
CA GLY A 146 -16.59 12.24 5.20
C GLY A 146 -17.86 11.67 5.80
#